data_AF-A0A1H0UKN0-F1
#
_entry.id   AF-A0A1H0UKN0-F1
#
_cell.length_a   1.000
_cell.length_b   1.000
_cell.length_c   1.000
_cell.angle_alpha   90.00
_cell.angle_beta   90.00
_cell.angle_gamma   90.00
#
_symmetry.space_group_name_H-M   'P 1'
#
loop_
_entity.id
_entity.type
_entity.pdbx_description
1 polymer ?
#
loop_
_entity_poly.entity_id
_entity_poly.type
_entity_poly.pdbx_seq_one_letter_code
_entity_poly.pdbx_strand_id
1 'polypeptide(L)'
;MTAPAQPPWLSPLPACTAGVAIALPFLYGHTTPPLSNFWPLAVSGLCAFAVAAALVAAWARQPAGAAGDRLHQGAAKAVAAGMLLAGLVGAAIGLAQFFWGDPGWAPWIYPSTHGVAMGNLRQRNQQATLLCMGAWALAWWVARTQGGESRRLRPASVALALLAFWALALLAAGAAATASRTGALEWGCMLVLLLLWRRSLGAPALALGMAGIALYALFSGLLPILLERWTGFTMDGLFARLSAPEHACDNRHVLWSNVLHLIAQRPWTGWGWGELSYAHYITQYPGKRFCLLVDNAHDLPLHLAVELGLPFALAVCCLALWLVWRARPWRETDPARQLAWGLLAIVGVHSLLEFPLWYGPFQLVAVCALALLCPRCWRTPARGALRVPLLCAAGLAAGLWLAGIALLVRDYHRVSQLYLTVDQRDPAFRDDTARRVADSTVFFRDTLDFALLTTLQPTRYNAARVHALASRLLHYSPEPRVIEALIDSATRLGLEGEADFHTRRYRDVYPQEYANWLAKRPAPAAAVAAGDEPFRTTSGPSRTATEPPPALGPVHRP
;
A
#
# COMPACT_ATOMS: atom_id res chain seq x y z
N MET A 1 -32.81 -45.27 0.51
CA MET A 1 -33.02 -43.92 -0.07
C MET A 1 -31.78 -43.09 0.20
N THR A 2 -30.85 -43.05 -0.75
CA THR A 2 -29.70 -42.15 -0.72
C THR A 2 -30.22 -40.72 -0.87
N ALA A 3 -29.88 -39.83 0.06
CA ALA A 3 -30.18 -38.42 -0.07
C ALA A 3 -29.59 -37.94 -1.42
N PRO A 4 -30.38 -37.27 -2.29
CA PRO A 4 -29.85 -36.78 -3.55
C PRO A 4 -28.65 -35.87 -3.27
N ALA A 5 -27.53 -36.12 -3.95
CA ALA A 5 -26.32 -35.32 -3.86
C ALA A 5 -26.70 -33.86 -4.13
N GLN A 6 -26.66 -33.04 -3.09
CA GLN A 6 -27.13 -31.66 -3.18
C GLN A 6 -26.14 -30.84 -4.01
N PRO A 7 -26.61 -30.03 -4.97
CA PRO A 7 -25.75 -29.30 -5.89
C PRO A 7 -24.84 -28.32 -5.14
N PRO A 8 -23.61 -28.09 -5.63
CA PRO A 8 -22.67 -27.18 -5.00
C PRO A 8 -23.19 -25.73 -4.96
N TRP A 9 -22.75 -24.97 -3.94
CA TRP A 9 -23.13 -23.58 -3.62
C TRP A 9 -22.86 -22.57 -4.76
N LEU A 10 -21.95 -22.94 -5.67
CA LEU A 10 -21.65 -22.30 -6.94
C LEU A 10 -21.23 -23.40 -7.93
N SER A 11 -21.43 -23.18 -9.23
CA SER A 11 -20.64 -23.92 -10.22
C SER A 11 -19.15 -23.63 -9.95
N PRO A 12 -18.24 -24.57 -10.24
CA PRO A 12 -16.81 -24.41 -9.91
C PRO A 12 -16.21 -23.11 -10.45
N LEU A 13 -16.69 -22.65 -11.62
CA LEU A 13 -16.21 -21.44 -12.30
C LEU A 13 -16.30 -20.16 -11.43
N PRO A 14 -17.48 -19.67 -10.99
CA PRO A 14 -17.57 -18.43 -10.20
C PRO A 14 -16.89 -18.50 -8.82
N ALA A 15 -16.75 -19.69 -8.22
CA ALA A 15 -15.95 -19.85 -7.01
C ALA A 15 -14.44 -19.66 -7.30
N CYS A 16 -13.95 -20.25 -8.39
CA CYS A 16 -12.58 -20.01 -8.87
C CYS A 16 -12.36 -18.55 -9.26
N THR A 17 -13.32 -17.91 -9.95
CA THR A 17 -13.25 -16.49 -10.30
C THR A 17 -13.12 -15.61 -9.07
N ALA A 18 -13.91 -15.86 -8.02
CA ALA A 18 -13.81 -15.11 -6.77
C ALA A 18 -12.44 -15.33 -6.08
N GLY A 19 -11.94 -16.56 -6.04
CA GLY A 19 -10.61 -16.85 -5.48
C GLY A 19 -9.48 -16.14 -6.24
N VAL A 20 -9.51 -16.18 -7.58
CA VAL A 20 -8.54 -15.48 -8.43
C VAL A 20 -8.65 -13.97 -8.27
N ALA A 21 -9.86 -13.40 -8.23
CA ALA A 21 -10.07 -11.98 -7.99
C ALA A 21 -9.55 -11.54 -6.61
N ILE A 22 -9.62 -12.40 -5.60
CA ILE A 22 -9.04 -12.10 -4.28
C ILE A 22 -7.50 -12.15 -4.31
N ALA A 23 -6.91 -13.04 -5.14
CA ALA A 23 -5.47 -13.19 -5.23
C ALA A 23 -4.79 -12.13 -6.11
N LEU A 24 -5.40 -11.80 -7.26
CA LEU A 24 -4.82 -10.98 -8.31
C LEU A 24 -4.28 -9.61 -7.82
N PRO A 25 -4.96 -8.86 -6.93
CA PRO A 25 -4.45 -7.59 -6.44
C PRO A 25 -3.08 -7.67 -5.77
N PHE A 26 -2.79 -8.77 -5.05
CA PHE A 26 -1.50 -8.99 -4.40
C PHE A 26 -0.39 -9.38 -5.38
N LEU A 27 -0.78 -9.91 -6.54
CA LEU A 27 0.13 -10.39 -7.58
C LEU A 27 0.29 -9.37 -8.71
N TYR A 28 -0.39 -8.24 -8.65
CA TYR A 28 -0.38 -7.24 -9.70
C TYR A 28 0.87 -6.35 -9.59
N GLY A 29 1.85 -6.54 -10.49
CA GLY A 29 3.14 -5.84 -10.47
C GLY A 29 3.22 -4.58 -11.35
N HIS A 30 2.21 -4.30 -12.18
CA HIS A 30 2.26 -3.17 -13.10
C HIS A 30 1.96 -1.85 -12.39
N THR A 31 2.84 -0.87 -12.57
CA THR A 31 2.67 0.49 -12.07
C THR A 31 3.24 1.46 -13.09
N THR A 32 2.70 2.68 -13.14
CA THR A 32 3.21 3.74 -14.01
C THR A 32 3.27 5.05 -13.21
N PRO A 33 4.17 5.98 -13.54
CA PRO A 33 4.06 7.34 -13.03
C PRO A 33 2.76 8.00 -13.52
N PRO A 34 2.29 9.06 -12.85
CA PRO A 34 2.89 9.71 -11.68
C PRO A 34 2.53 9.10 -10.32
N LEU A 35 1.53 8.22 -10.23
CA LEU A 35 1.08 7.64 -8.97
C LEU A 35 1.24 6.13 -8.99
N SER A 36 2.27 5.65 -8.29
CA SER A 36 2.65 4.24 -8.29
C SER A 36 1.55 3.30 -7.78
N ASN A 37 0.64 3.78 -6.92
CA ASN A 37 -0.47 3.02 -6.34
C ASN A 37 -1.77 3.07 -7.17
N PHE A 38 -1.85 3.89 -8.24
CA PHE A 38 -3.11 4.06 -8.99
C PHE A 38 -3.61 2.75 -9.61
N TRP A 39 -2.77 2.07 -10.40
CA TRP A 39 -3.16 0.82 -11.05
C TRP A 39 -3.44 -0.32 -10.06
N PRO A 40 -2.60 -0.56 -9.03
CA PRO A 40 -2.93 -1.50 -7.96
C PRO A 40 -4.30 -1.24 -7.32
N LEU A 41 -4.64 0.03 -7.04
CA LEU A 41 -5.94 0.40 -6.47
C LEU A 41 -7.10 0.15 -7.45
N ALA A 42 -6.95 0.56 -8.71
CA ALA A 42 -7.98 0.36 -9.75
C ALA A 42 -8.26 -1.14 -9.99
N VAL A 43 -7.22 -1.96 -10.08
CA VAL A 43 -7.34 -3.42 -10.23
C VAL A 43 -7.95 -4.06 -9.00
N SER A 44 -7.59 -3.61 -7.80
CA SER A 44 -8.23 -4.04 -6.56
C SER A 44 -9.73 -3.72 -6.57
N GLY A 45 -10.12 -2.54 -7.05
CA GLY A 45 -11.52 -2.14 -7.20
C GLY A 45 -12.30 -2.99 -8.21
N LEU A 46 -11.69 -3.34 -9.34
CA LEU A 46 -12.29 -4.27 -10.32
C LEU A 46 -12.43 -5.69 -9.75
N CYS A 47 -11.44 -6.14 -8.99
CA CYS A 47 -11.47 -7.43 -8.31
C CYS A 47 -12.53 -7.48 -7.20
N ALA A 48 -12.66 -6.41 -6.41
CA ALA A 48 -13.72 -6.25 -5.42
C ALA A 48 -15.11 -6.36 -6.07
N PHE A 49 -15.27 -5.72 -7.23
CA PHE A 49 -16.48 -5.85 -8.03
C PHE A 49 -16.74 -7.30 -8.49
N ALA A 50 -15.72 -8.00 -9.01
CA ALA A 50 -15.86 -9.39 -9.43
C ALA A 50 -16.25 -10.32 -8.26
N VAL A 51 -15.68 -10.12 -7.08
CA VAL A 51 -16.04 -10.86 -5.86
C VAL A 51 -17.48 -10.57 -5.45
N ALA A 52 -17.88 -9.29 -5.42
CA ALA A 52 -19.25 -8.90 -5.08
C ALA A 52 -20.27 -9.47 -6.10
N ALA A 53 -19.97 -9.42 -7.39
CA ALA A 53 -20.80 -9.98 -8.45
C ALA A 53 -20.95 -11.50 -8.32
N ALA A 54 -19.86 -12.22 -8.00
CA ALA A 54 -19.91 -13.66 -7.74
C ALA A 54 -20.79 -14.00 -6.52
N LEU A 55 -20.71 -13.20 -5.44
CA LEU A 55 -21.54 -13.36 -4.25
C LEU A 55 -23.02 -13.05 -4.54
N VAL A 56 -23.33 -11.99 -5.28
CA VAL A 56 -24.69 -11.65 -5.69
C VAL A 56 -25.27 -12.72 -6.61
N ALA A 57 -24.48 -13.26 -7.55
CA ALA A 57 -24.90 -14.36 -8.41
C ALA A 57 -25.16 -15.65 -7.61
N ALA A 58 -24.31 -15.95 -6.62
CA ALA A 58 -24.49 -17.09 -5.71
C ALA A 58 -25.76 -16.92 -4.86
N TRP A 59 -25.97 -15.73 -4.31
CA TRP A 59 -27.17 -15.37 -3.53
C TRP A 59 -28.44 -15.48 -4.38
N ALA A 60 -28.41 -14.97 -5.61
CA ALA A 60 -29.54 -15.06 -6.54
C ALA A 60 -29.90 -16.53 -6.81
N ARG A 61 -28.94 -17.44 -6.93
CA ARG A 61 -29.22 -18.85 -7.21
C ARG A 61 -29.75 -19.64 -6.00
N GLN A 62 -29.84 -19.04 -4.81
CA GLN A 62 -30.36 -19.74 -3.65
C GLN A 62 -31.86 -20.05 -3.77
N PRO A 63 -32.31 -21.22 -3.29
CA PRO A 63 -33.72 -21.52 -3.14
C PRO A 63 -34.41 -20.47 -2.26
N ALA A 64 -35.67 -20.14 -2.58
CA ALA A 64 -36.46 -19.22 -1.77
C ALA A 64 -36.54 -19.72 -0.31
N GLY A 65 -36.18 -18.86 0.65
CA GLY A 65 -36.19 -19.22 2.07
C GLY A 65 -34.99 -20.04 2.56
N ALA A 66 -33.99 -20.35 1.72
CA ALA A 66 -32.79 -21.04 2.17
C ALA A 66 -31.99 -20.19 3.18
N ALA A 67 -31.42 -20.84 4.19
CA ALA A 67 -30.46 -20.23 5.11
C ALA A 67 -29.13 -19.96 4.36
N GLY A 68 -28.57 -18.76 4.52
CA GLY A 68 -27.34 -18.37 3.84
C GLY A 68 -26.04 -18.91 4.46
N ASP A 69 -26.11 -19.85 5.40
CA ASP A 69 -24.92 -20.47 6.00
C ASP A 69 -24.01 -21.15 4.95
N ARG A 70 -24.60 -21.75 3.90
CA ARG A 70 -23.85 -22.34 2.79
C ARG A 70 -23.11 -21.29 1.97
N LEU A 71 -23.76 -20.16 1.73
CA LEU A 71 -23.17 -19.03 1.01
C LEU A 71 -22.02 -18.43 1.82
N HIS A 72 -22.23 -18.28 3.14
CA HIS A 72 -21.20 -17.83 4.07
C HIS A 72 -19.97 -18.75 4.07
N GLN A 73 -20.15 -20.07 4.18
CA GLN A 73 -19.04 -21.01 4.09
C GLN A 73 -18.38 -21.03 2.71
N GLY A 74 -19.15 -20.88 1.64
CA GLY A 74 -18.63 -20.77 0.27
C GLY A 74 -17.73 -19.54 0.09
N ALA A 75 -18.19 -18.38 0.56
CA ALA A 75 -17.42 -17.15 0.57
C ALA A 75 -16.12 -17.30 1.37
N ALA A 76 -16.17 -17.90 2.56
CA ALA A 76 -14.96 -18.17 3.36
C ALA A 76 -13.96 -19.08 2.62
N LYS A 77 -14.43 -20.10 1.90
CA LYS A 77 -13.57 -20.95 1.07
C LYS A 77 -12.93 -20.17 -0.08
N ALA A 78 -13.67 -19.27 -0.74
CA ALA A 78 -13.14 -18.44 -1.82
C ALA A 78 -12.05 -17.47 -1.29
N VAL A 79 -12.30 -16.83 -0.14
CA VAL A 79 -11.31 -15.98 0.55
C VAL A 79 -10.07 -16.76 0.92
N ALA A 80 -10.22 -17.92 1.58
CA ALA A 80 -9.09 -18.76 1.97
C ALA A 80 -8.31 -19.27 0.74
N ALA A 81 -8.99 -19.69 -0.33
CA ALA A 81 -8.34 -20.13 -1.56
C ALA A 81 -7.57 -19.01 -2.24
N GLY A 82 -8.16 -17.80 -2.34
CA GLY A 82 -7.51 -16.64 -2.92
C GLY A 82 -6.29 -16.20 -2.11
N MET A 83 -6.39 -16.16 -0.78
CA MET A 83 -5.26 -15.81 0.09
C MET A 83 -4.14 -16.84 0.06
N LEU A 84 -4.48 -18.13 0.02
CA LEU A 84 -3.47 -19.18 -0.13
C LEU A 84 -2.77 -19.10 -1.50
N LEU A 85 -3.53 -18.90 -2.59
CA LEU A 85 -2.97 -18.73 -3.92
C LEU A 85 -2.04 -17.51 -3.99
N ALA A 86 -2.49 -16.37 -3.48
CA ALA A 86 -1.72 -15.14 -3.44
C ALA A 86 -0.43 -15.30 -2.62
N GLY A 87 -0.52 -15.96 -1.46
CA GLY A 87 0.63 -16.25 -0.61
C GLY A 87 1.64 -17.17 -1.30
N LEU A 88 1.20 -18.26 -1.92
CA LEU A 88 2.09 -19.22 -2.58
C LEU A 88 2.80 -18.63 -3.80
N VAL A 89 2.05 -17.94 -4.68
CA VAL A 89 2.63 -17.27 -5.85
C VAL A 89 3.52 -16.11 -5.40
N GLY A 90 3.07 -15.32 -4.41
CA GLY A 90 3.85 -14.24 -3.81
C GLY A 90 5.16 -14.74 -3.20
N ALA A 91 5.17 -15.90 -2.52
CA ALA A 91 6.38 -16.49 -1.97
C ALA A 91 7.36 -16.89 -3.07
N ALA A 92 6.86 -17.51 -4.15
CA ALA A 92 7.69 -17.86 -5.30
C ALA A 92 8.30 -16.62 -5.97
N ILE A 93 7.51 -15.56 -6.17
CA ILE A 93 8.00 -14.27 -6.70
C ILE A 93 9.05 -13.67 -5.76
N GLY A 94 8.78 -13.63 -4.46
CA GLY A 94 9.71 -13.08 -3.47
C GLY A 94 11.03 -13.83 -3.40
N LEU A 95 11.01 -15.16 -3.49
CA LEU A 95 12.24 -15.97 -3.55
C LEU A 95 12.98 -15.79 -4.88
N ALA A 96 12.27 -15.64 -6.00
CA ALA A 96 12.90 -15.30 -7.28
C ALA A 96 13.63 -13.95 -7.19
N GLN A 97 12.96 -12.92 -6.67
CA GLN A 97 13.59 -11.61 -6.41
C GLN A 97 14.79 -11.71 -5.47
N PHE A 98 14.68 -12.51 -4.42
CA PHE A 98 15.75 -12.69 -3.43
C PHE A 98 17.05 -13.22 -4.06
N PHE A 99 16.94 -14.25 -4.92
CA PHE A 99 18.10 -14.91 -5.52
C PHE A 99 18.57 -14.33 -6.86
N TRP A 100 17.69 -13.71 -7.64
CA TRP A 100 18.02 -13.16 -8.96
C TRP A 100 17.99 -11.63 -9.03
N GLY A 101 17.48 -10.94 -8.01
CA GLY A 101 17.21 -9.51 -8.07
C GLY A 101 16.11 -9.19 -9.07
N ASP A 102 16.50 -8.83 -10.30
CA ASP A 102 15.58 -8.63 -11.41
C ASP A 102 15.61 -9.83 -12.36
N PRO A 103 14.57 -10.68 -12.36
CA PRO A 103 14.49 -11.81 -13.29
C PRO A 103 14.19 -11.39 -14.75
N GLY A 104 13.96 -10.09 -15.03
CA GLY A 104 13.67 -9.58 -16.37
C GLY A 104 12.24 -9.87 -16.86
N TRP A 105 11.31 -10.15 -15.94
CA TRP A 105 9.93 -10.56 -16.25
C TRP A 105 8.89 -9.46 -16.00
N ALA A 106 9.32 -8.19 -16.02
CA ALA A 106 8.41 -7.06 -15.91
C ALA A 106 7.37 -7.09 -17.05
N PRO A 107 6.09 -6.73 -16.79
CA PRO A 107 5.55 -6.25 -15.52
C PRO A 107 5.01 -7.35 -14.58
N TRP A 108 5.17 -8.64 -14.93
CA TRP A 108 4.61 -9.76 -14.18
C TRP A 108 5.35 -10.03 -12.87
N ILE A 109 6.66 -9.79 -12.83
CA ILE A 109 7.46 -9.72 -11.61
C ILE A 109 8.09 -8.34 -11.56
N TYR A 110 7.83 -7.61 -10.47
CA TYR A 110 8.45 -6.32 -10.24
C TYR A 110 9.96 -6.50 -9.98
N PRO A 111 10.83 -5.69 -10.61
CA PRO A 111 12.28 -5.81 -10.46
C PRO A 111 12.73 -5.51 -9.03
N SER A 112 13.71 -6.26 -8.53
CA SER A 112 14.29 -6.08 -7.19
C SER A 112 15.82 -6.16 -7.26
N THR A 113 16.48 -6.09 -6.12
CA THR A 113 17.92 -6.38 -5.98
C THR A 113 18.11 -7.66 -5.20
N HIS A 114 19.28 -8.31 -5.36
CA HIS A 114 19.66 -9.49 -4.59
C HIS A 114 19.45 -9.28 -3.08
N GLY A 115 18.99 -10.32 -2.39
CA GLY A 115 18.71 -10.29 -0.95
C GLY A 115 17.45 -9.51 -0.56
N VAL A 116 16.64 -9.06 -1.53
CA VAL A 116 15.43 -8.27 -1.27
C VAL A 116 14.19 -8.96 -1.84
N ALA A 117 13.42 -9.61 -0.97
CA ALA A 117 12.09 -10.14 -1.31
C ALA A 117 11.00 -9.13 -0.92
N MET A 118 10.37 -8.51 -1.91
CA MET A 118 9.30 -7.53 -1.68
C MET A 118 8.02 -7.80 -2.48
N GLY A 119 8.03 -8.88 -3.27
CA GLY A 119 6.95 -9.28 -4.17
C GLY A 119 6.55 -8.19 -5.16
N ASN A 120 5.38 -8.37 -5.74
CA ASN A 120 4.74 -7.35 -6.59
C ASN A 120 4.09 -6.22 -5.78
N LEU A 121 4.03 -6.37 -4.45
CA LEU A 121 3.63 -5.32 -3.52
C LEU A 121 4.70 -4.24 -3.34
N ARG A 122 5.94 -4.49 -3.81
CA ARG A 122 7.05 -3.51 -3.83
C ARG A 122 7.48 -3.02 -2.45
N GLN A 123 7.09 -3.74 -1.39
CA GLN A 123 7.38 -3.36 -0.02
C GLN A 123 7.47 -4.62 0.86
N ARG A 124 8.58 -4.78 1.60
CA ARG A 124 8.92 -6.02 2.32
C ARG A 124 7.89 -6.39 3.38
N ASN A 125 7.31 -5.40 4.07
CA ASN A 125 6.36 -5.65 5.14
C ASN A 125 5.00 -6.06 4.57
N GLN A 126 4.52 -5.42 3.50
CA GLN A 126 3.34 -5.84 2.76
C GLN A 126 3.49 -7.27 2.23
N GLN A 127 4.67 -7.61 1.69
CA GLN A 127 4.95 -8.98 1.26
C GLN A 127 4.90 -9.96 2.44
N ALA A 128 5.50 -9.63 3.58
CA ALA A 128 5.45 -10.48 4.76
C ALA A 128 4.00 -10.72 5.23
N THR A 129 3.18 -9.66 5.29
CA THR A 129 1.77 -9.72 5.67
C THR A 129 0.94 -10.60 4.73
N LEU A 130 1.17 -10.52 3.42
CA LEU A 130 0.57 -11.44 2.45
C LEU A 130 0.89 -12.91 2.77
N LEU A 131 2.16 -13.20 3.08
CA LEU A 131 2.60 -14.57 3.36
C LEU A 131 2.03 -15.09 4.68
N CYS A 132 1.93 -14.24 5.70
CA CYS A 132 1.22 -14.54 6.95
C CYS A 132 -0.27 -14.83 6.71
N MET A 133 -0.96 -14.03 5.89
CA MET A 133 -2.36 -14.27 5.53
C MET A 133 -2.54 -15.58 4.73
N GLY A 134 -1.61 -15.91 3.84
CA GLY A 134 -1.57 -17.20 3.13
C GLY A 134 -1.35 -18.38 4.08
N ALA A 135 -0.45 -18.26 5.03
CA ALA A 135 -0.20 -19.28 6.06
C ALA A 135 -1.42 -19.48 6.98
N TRP A 136 -2.10 -18.39 7.33
CA TRP A 136 -3.36 -18.45 8.07
C TRP A 136 -4.46 -19.18 7.30
N ALA A 137 -4.61 -18.88 6.00
CA ALA A 137 -5.56 -19.58 5.14
C ALA A 137 -5.23 -21.08 4.99
N LEU A 138 -3.94 -21.44 4.93
CA LEU A 138 -3.50 -22.84 4.93
C LEU A 138 -3.86 -23.56 6.23
N ALA A 139 -3.57 -22.94 7.38
CA ALA A 139 -3.92 -23.49 8.70
C ALA A 139 -5.44 -23.69 8.83
N TRP A 140 -6.22 -22.76 8.30
CA TRP A 140 -7.68 -22.87 8.24
C TRP A 140 -8.16 -24.06 7.40
N TRP A 141 -7.56 -24.31 6.22
CA TRP A 141 -7.88 -25.48 5.40
C TRP A 141 -7.54 -26.79 6.12
N VAL A 142 -6.39 -26.87 6.79
CA VAL A 142 -5.98 -28.04 7.58
C VAL A 142 -6.93 -28.29 8.76
N ALA A 143 -7.40 -27.24 9.43
CA ALA A 143 -8.39 -27.38 10.50
C ALA A 143 -9.71 -28.02 10.00
N ARG A 144 -10.13 -27.69 8.78
CA ARG A 144 -11.42 -28.17 8.22
C ARG A 144 -11.40 -29.61 7.75
N THR A 145 -10.25 -30.14 7.33
CA THR A 145 -10.15 -31.54 6.87
C THR A 145 -10.24 -32.55 8.01
N GLN A 146 -10.13 -32.10 9.27
CA GLN A 146 -10.24 -32.92 10.48
C GLN A 146 -11.69 -33.26 10.89
N GLY A 147 -12.69 -32.48 10.46
CA GLY A 147 -14.08 -32.62 10.90
C GLY A 147 -14.87 -33.77 10.28
N GLY A 148 -14.26 -34.60 9.42
CA GLY A 148 -14.87 -35.79 8.82
C GLY A 148 -14.47 -37.07 9.56
N GLU A 149 -15.44 -37.93 9.88
CA GLU A 149 -15.35 -39.13 10.74
C GLU A 149 -14.30 -40.20 10.37
N SER A 150 -13.46 -40.03 9.35
CA SER A 150 -12.44 -41.02 8.99
C SER A 150 -11.05 -40.62 9.46
N ARG A 151 -10.78 -40.89 10.74
CA ARG A 151 -9.44 -40.89 11.38
C ARG A 151 -8.51 -42.01 10.86
N ARG A 152 -8.88 -42.68 9.76
CA ARG A 152 -8.05 -43.69 9.11
C ARG A 152 -7.03 -42.99 8.21
N LEU A 153 -5.76 -43.35 8.36
CA LEU A 153 -4.64 -42.95 7.49
C LEU A 153 -4.90 -43.47 6.08
N ARG A 154 -5.69 -42.74 5.29
CA ARG A 154 -5.85 -43.00 3.86
C ARG A 154 -4.63 -42.41 3.13
N PRO A 155 -4.12 -43.02 2.05
CA PRO A 155 -3.00 -42.45 1.27
C PRO A 155 -3.24 -40.99 0.85
N ALA A 156 -4.48 -40.65 0.51
CA ALA A 156 -4.90 -39.28 0.20
C ALA A 156 -4.71 -38.28 1.36
N SER A 157 -4.83 -38.73 2.62
CA SER A 157 -4.60 -37.89 3.80
C SER A 157 -3.12 -37.59 4.03
N VAL A 158 -2.23 -38.55 3.73
CA VAL A 158 -0.77 -38.37 3.78
C VAL A 158 -0.32 -37.42 2.67
N ALA A 159 -0.78 -37.62 1.43
CA ALA A 159 -0.47 -36.72 0.32
C ALA A 159 -0.90 -35.27 0.60
N LEU A 160 -2.08 -35.07 1.19
CA LEU A 160 -2.57 -33.75 1.55
C LEU A 160 -1.75 -33.11 2.69
N ALA A 161 -1.31 -33.90 3.67
CA ALA A 161 -0.43 -33.42 4.74
C ALA A 161 0.95 -33.01 4.20
N LEU A 162 1.53 -33.79 3.28
CA LEU A 162 2.77 -33.45 2.60
C LEU A 162 2.63 -32.17 1.76
N LEU A 163 1.52 -32.03 1.03
CA LEU A 163 1.25 -30.81 0.26
C LEU A 163 1.12 -29.59 1.18
N ALA A 164 0.42 -29.72 2.30
CA ALA A 164 0.30 -28.65 3.29
C ALA A 164 1.66 -28.29 3.90
N PHE A 165 2.51 -29.28 4.19
CA PHE A 165 3.87 -29.03 4.69
C PHE A 165 4.72 -28.26 3.67
N TRP A 166 4.73 -28.67 2.40
CA TRP A 166 5.50 -27.97 1.37
C TRP A 166 4.96 -26.55 1.07
N ALA A 167 3.64 -26.38 1.09
CA ALA A 167 3.02 -25.07 1.00
C ALA A 167 3.46 -24.17 2.17
N LEU A 168 3.46 -24.69 3.40
CA LEU A 168 3.93 -23.96 4.57
C LEU A 168 5.43 -23.63 4.47
N ALA A 169 6.27 -24.58 4.04
CA ALA A 169 7.70 -24.36 3.88
C ALA A 169 7.99 -23.26 2.86
N LEU A 170 7.26 -23.23 1.74
CA LEU A 170 7.37 -22.17 0.75
C LEU A 170 6.96 -20.80 1.33
N LEU A 171 5.83 -20.73 2.03
CA LEU A 171 5.36 -19.49 2.68
C LEU A 171 6.35 -19.00 3.75
N ALA A 172 6.88 -19.90 4.57
CA ALA A 172 7.86 -19.58 5.61
C ALA A 172 9.21 -19.13 5.01
N ALA A 173 9.69 -19.77 3.95
CA ALA A 173 10.90 -19.36 3.23
C ALA A 173 10.72 -17.97 2.59
N GLY A 174 9.61 -17.75 1.89
CA GLY A 174 9.29 -16.43 1.34
C GLY A 174 9.19 -15.36 2.42
N ALA A 175 8.59 -15.67 3.57
CA ALA A 175 8.45 -14.73 4.68
C ALA A 175 9.81 -14.41 5.30
N ALA A 176 10.67 -15.40 5.47
CA ALA A 176 12.04 -15.21 5.94
C ALA A 176 12.87 -14.34 4.99
N ALA A 177 12.72 -14.54 3.67
CA ALA A 177 13.40 -13.77 2.63
C ALA A 177 13.07 -12.26 2.67
N THR A 178 11.91 -11.87 3.22
CA THR A 178 11.55 -10.45 3.39
C THR A 178 12.39 -9.73 4.45
N ALA A 179 12.99 -10.48 5.40
CA ALA A 179 13.65 -9.95 6.59
C ALA A 179 12.81 -8.86 7.31
N SER A 180 11.50 -9.08 7.42
CA SER A 180 10.53 -8.15 8.00
C SER A 180 10.32 -8.39 9.50
N ARG A 181 10.48 -7.32 10.31
CA ARG A 181 10.13 -7.32 11.75
C ARG A 181 8.61 -7.39 11.96
N THR A 182 7.82 -6.74 11.10
CA THR A 182 6.35 -6.83 11.09
C THR A 182 5.90 -8.27 10.87
N GLY A 183 6.48 -8.95 9.87
CA GLY A 183 6.19 -10.36 9.60
C GLY A 183 6.47 -11.28 10.79
N ALA A 184 7.57 -11.07 11.51
CA ALA A 184 7.88 -11.85 12.70
C ALA A 184 6.80 -11.69 13.80
N LEU A 185 6.30 -10.46 14.00
CA LEU A 185 5.23 -10.19 14.96
C LEU A 185 3.91 -10.85 14.53
N GLU A 186 3.60 -10.86 13.23
CA GLU A 186 2.40 -11.51 12.68
C GLU A 186 2.44 -13.04 12.80
N TRP A 187 3.59 -13.67 12.61
CA TRP A 187 3.77 -15.11 12.88
C TRP A 187 3.48 -15.43 14.36
N GLY A 188 3.96 -14.59 15.28
CA GLY A 188 3.63 -14.69 16.70
C GLY A 188 2.13 -14.51 16.98
N CYS A 189 1.51 -13.50 16.36
CA CYS A 189 0.06 -13.26 16.44
C CYS A 189 -0.74 -14.49 15.98
N MET A 190 -0.34 -15.09 14.85
CA MET A 190 -0.97 -16.30 14.33
C MET A 190 -0.88 -17.47 15.31
N LEU A 191 0.27 -17.70 15.95
CA LEU A 191 0.41 -18.74 16.97
C LEU A 191 -0.53 -18.49 18.16
N VAL A 192 -0.64 -17.25 18.63
CA VAL A 192 -1.57 -16.88 19.72
C VAL A 192 -3.01 -17.20 19.33
N LEU A 193 -3.44 -16.88 18.10
CA LEU A 193 -4.78 -17.21 17.62
C LEU A 193 -5.01 -18.72 17.50
N LEU A 194 -4.04 -19.48 17.00
CA LEU A 194 -4.11 -20.94 16.94
C LEU A 194 -4.20 -21.57 18.33
N LEU A 195 -3.48 -21.04 19.32
CA LEU A 195 -3.58 -21.46 20.72
C LEU A 195 -4.94 -21.12 21.33
N LEU A 196 -5.44 -19.91 21.07
CA LEU A 196 -6.74 -19.43 21.54
C LEU A 196 -7.89 -20.31 21.03
N TRP A 197 -7.85 -20.69 19.76
CA TRP A 197 -8.87 -21.51 19.10
C TRP A 197 -8.51 -22.98 18.95
N ARG A 198 -7.51 -23.48 19.69
CA ARG A 198 -7.01 -24.87 19.57
C ARG A 198 -8.10 -25.95 19.70
N ARG A 199 -9.15 -25.67 20.47
CA ARG A 199 -10.28 -26.60 20.68
C ARG A 199 -11.17 -26.72 19.45
N SER A 200 -11.36 -25.63 18.70
CA SER A 200 -12.19 -25.59 17.49
C SER A 200 -11.40 -25.87 16.21
N LEU A 201 -10.15 -25.42 16.13
CA LEU A 201 -9.28 -25.60 14.96
C LEU A 201 -8.51 -26.95 14.98
N GLY A 202 -8.39 -27.58 16.15
CA GLY A 202 -7.74 -28.87 16.32
C GLY A 202 -6.21 -28.79 16.41
N ALA A 203 -5.62 -29.89 16.91
CA ALA A 203 -4.17 -30.00 17.12
C ALA A 203 -3.34 -29.86 15.83
N PRO A 204 -3.78 -30.34 14.64
CA PRO A 204 -2.96 -30.25 13.43
C PRO A 204 -2.78 -28.83 12.89
N ALA A 205 -3.79 -27.95 13.04
CA ALA A 205 -3.62 -26.54 12.70
C ALA A 205 -2.60 -25.85 13.61
N LEU A 206 -2.63 -26.16 14.92
CA LEU A 206 -1.63 -25.66 15.87
C LEU A 206 -0.23 -26.22 15.58
N ALA A 207 -0.12 -27.52 15.28
CA ALA A 207 1.14 -28.16 14.90
C ALA A 207 1.72 -27.54 13.62
N LEU A 208 0.87 -27.23 12.63
CA LEU A 208 1.27 -26.51 11.42
C LEU A 208 1.80 -25.10 11.75
N GLY A 209 1.13 -24.36 12.65
CA GLY A 209 1.61 -23.06 13.09
C GLY A 209 2.98 -23.11 13.78
N MET A 210 3.18 -24.08 14.68
CA MET A 210 4.47 -24.30 15.34
C MET A 210 5.56 -24.70 14.35
N ALA A 211 5.25 -25.61 13.41
CA ALA A 211 6.16 -26.00 12.33
C ALA A 211 6.50 -24.80 11.45
N GLY A 212 5.53 -23.91 11.18
CA GLY A 212 5.73 -22.71 10.38
C GLY A 212 6.70 -21.72 11.03
N ILE A 213 6.59 -21.50 12.35
CA ILE A 213 7.55 -20.69 13.11
C ILE A 213 8.95 -21.31 13.09
N ALA A 214 9.04 -22.64 13.28
CA ALA A 214 10.32 -23.33 13.24
C ALA A 214 10.97 -23.22 11.84
N LEU A 215 10.20 -23.39 10.77
CA LEU A 215 10.65 -23.22 9.40
C LEU A 215 11.04 -21.77 9.11
N TYR A 216 10.28 -20.79 9.57
CA TYR A 216 10.59 -19.38 9.42
C TYR A 216 11.92 -19.02 10.10
N ALA A 217 12.14 -19.50 11.33
CA ALA A 217 13.39 -19.31 12.05
C ALA A 217 14.56 -19.99 11.34
N LEU A 218 14.38 -21.23 10.88
CA LEU A 218 15.37 -21.98 10.10
C LEU A 218 15.76 -21.22 8.83
N PHE A 219 14.79 -20.80 8.02
CA PHE A 219 15.05 -20.09 6.76
C PHE A 219 15.61 -18.70 6.99
N SER A 220 15.28 -18.03 8.09
CA SER A 220 15.87 -16.72 8.45
C SER A 220 17.39 -16.80 8.68
N GLY A 221 17.89 -17.95 9.12
CA GLY A 221 19.34 -18.21 9.21
C GLY A 221 19.93 -18.80 7.94
N LEU A 222 19.20 -19.69 7.25
CA LEU A 222 19.71 -20.44 6.10
C LEU A 222 19.76 -19.60 4.80
N LEU A 223 18.76 -18.77 4.52
CA LEU A 223 18.66 -18.05 3.25
C LEU A 223 19.81 -17.07 2.98
N PRO A 224 20.30 -16.26 3.95
CA PRO A 224 21.48 -15.42 3.73
C PRO A 224 22.72 -16.23 3.33
N ILE A 225 22.94 -17.39 3.95
CA ILE A 225 24.07 -18.29 3.63
C ILE A 225 23.92 -18.85 2.21
N LEU A 226 22.71 -19.26 1.83
CA LEU A 226 22.44 -19.76 0.48
C LEU A 226 22.61 -18.66 -0.57
N LEU A 227 22.18 -17.43 -0.28
CA LEU A 227 22.34 -16.29 -1.18
C LEU A 227 23.81 -15.99 -1.44
N GLU A 228 24.60 -15.90 -0.37
CA GLU A 228 26.04 -15.62 -0.47
C GLU A 228 26.74 -16.71 -1.29
N ARG A 229 26.45 -17.99 -1.03
CA ARG A 229 27.04 -19.10 -1.79
C ARG A 229 26.61 -19.12 -3.26
N TRP A 230 25.39 -18.70 -3.57
CA TRP A 230 24.86 -18.71 -4.93
C TRP A 230 25.32 -17.51 -5.77
N THR A 231 25.37 -16.32 -5.17
CA THR A 231 25.54 -15.05 -5.88
C THR A 231 26.81 -14.29 -5.52
N GLY A 232 27.46 -14.64 -4.40
CA GLY A 232 28.50 -13.82 -3.77
C GLY A 232 27.96 -12.59 -3.04
N PHE A 233 26.63 -12.36 -3.04
CA PHE A 233 26.01 -11.21 -2.38
C PHE A 233 25.76 -11.50 -0.91
N THR A 234 26.33 -10.68 -0.04
CA THR A 234 26.08 -10.71 1.40
C THR A 234 24.91 -9.80 1.74
N MET A 235 24.07 -10.24 2.68
CA MET A 235 22.97 -9.42 3.18
C MET A 235 22.82 -9.56 4.68
N ASP A 236 22.34 -8.48 5.31
CA ASP A 236 21.92 -8.52 6.71
C ASP A 236 20.56 -9.22 6.84
N GLY A 237 20.60 -10.46 7.31
CA GLY A 237 19.41 -11.25 7.64
C GLY A 237 18.53 -10.60 8.71
N LEU A 238 17.36 -11.20 8.97
CA LEU A 238 16.41 -10.71 9.98
C LEU A 238 17.06 -10.45 11.35
N PHE A 239 17.93 -11.37 11.81
CA PHE A 239 18.62 -11.25 13.10
C PHE A 239 19.58 -10.05 13.16
N ALA A 240 20.29 -9.78 12.06
CA ALA A 240 21.15 -8.60 11.96
C ALA A 240 20.31 -7.31 11.96
N ARG A 241 19.18 -7.28 11.23
CA ARG A 241 18.26 -6.12 11.24
C ARG A 241 17.57 -5.87 12.58
N LEU A 242 17.34 -6.92 13.38
CA LEU A 242 16.85 -6.77 14.76
C LEU A 242 17.91 -6.14 15.68
N SER A 243 19.19 -6.29 15.34
CA SER A 243 20.33 -5.84 16.14
C SER A 243 20.96 -4.54 15.60
N ALA A 244 20.64 -4.16 14.36
CA ALA A 244 21.25 -3.03 13.67
C ALA A 244 20.75 -1.69 14.25
N PRO A 245 21.65 -0.74 14.56
CA PRO A 245 21.25 0.62 14.89
C PRO A 245 20.64 1.28 13.66
N GLU A 246 19.36 1.66 13.74
CA GLU A 246 18.70 2.43 12.67
C GLU A 246 19.42 3.76 12.43
N HIS A 247 19.48 4.22 11.18
CA HIS A 247 19.98 5.56 10.86
C HIS A 247 19.26 6.59 11.74
N ALA A 248 20.03 7.49 12.35
CA ALA A 248 19.55 8.31 13.46
C ALA A 248 18.33 9.21 13.15
N CYS A 249 18.07 9.55 11.88
CA CYS A 249 16.91 10.37 11.47
C CYS A 249 15.81 9.60 10.73
N ASP A 250 16.06 8.39 10.20
CA ASP A 250 15.07 7.53 9.51
C ASP A 250 14.54 6.44 10.46
N ASN A 251 14.41 6.79 11.73
CA ASN A 251 13.93 5.90 12.78
C ASN A 251 12.46 6.22 13.09
N ARG A 252 11.61 5.19 13.18
CA ARG A 252 10.17 5.36 13.48
C ARG A 252 9.91 6.05 14.80
N HIS A 253 10.76 5.86 15.81
CA HIS A 253 10.65 6.57 17.07
C HIS A 253 10.86 8.08 16.93
N VAL A 254 11.74 8.51 16.01
CA VAL A 254 11.91 9.94 15.68
C VAL A 254 10.66 10.46 14.98
N LEU A 255 10.14 9.71 14.01
CA LEU A 255 8.89 10.04 13.34
C LEU A 255 7.73 10.18 14.34
N TRP A 256 7.52 9.20 15.21
CA TRP A 256 6.43 9.23 16.19
C TRP A 256 6.58 10.37 17.20
N SER A 257 7.80 10.68 17.64
CA SER A 257 8.07 11.86 18.47
C SER A 257 7.68 13.16 17.75
N ASN A 258 8.03 13.28 16.46
CA ASN A 258 7.63 14.42 15.64
C ASN A 258 6.11 14.49 15.46
N VAL A 259 5.44 13.36 15.18
CA VAL A 259 3.97 13.29 15.04
C VAL A 259 3.25 13.63 16.34
N LEU A 260 3.73 13.14 17.49
CA LEU A 260 3.18 13.50 18.80
C LEU A 260 3.32 15.00 19.07
N HIS A 261 4.44 15.61 18.67
CA HIS A 261 4.62 17.05 18.75
C HIS A 261 3.61 17.79 17.86
N LEU A 262 3.34 17.31 16.65
CA LEU A 262 2.31 17.88 15.76
C LEU A 262 0.90 17.75 16.35
N ILE A 263 0.57 16.61 16.95
CA ILE A 263 -0.71 16.38 17.64
C ILE A 263 -0.88 17.37 18.79
N ALA A 264 0.18 17.61 19.57
CA ALA A 264 0.15 18.55 20.69
C ALA A 264 -0.15 20.00 20.25
N GLN A 265 0.19 20.38 19.02
CA GLN A 265 -0.11 21.71 18.48
C GLN A 265 -1.58 21.88 18.05
N ARG A 266 -2.22 20.80 17.55
CA ARG A 266 -3.62 20.82 17.09
C ARG A 266 -4.41 19.60 17.59
N PRO A 267 -4.59 19.42 18.92
CA PRO A 267 -5.09 18.16 19.47
C PRO A 267 -6.56 17.89 19.16
N TRP A 268 -7.37 18.91 18.88
CA TRP A 268 -8.82 18.77 18.73
C TRP A 268 -9.26 18.44 17.31
N THR A 269 -8.74 19.18 16.33
CA THR A 269 -9.14 19.06 14.92
C THR A 269 -8.10 18.35 14.05
N GLY A 270 -6.88 18.18 14.57
CA GLY A 270 -5.72 17.80 13.76
C GLY A 270 -5.31 18.91 12.79
N TRP A 271 -4.41 18.54 11.88
CA TRP A 271 -3.88 19.41 10.83
C TRP A 271 -4.74 19.44 9.56
N GLY A 272 -5.62 18.47 9.38
CA GLY A 272 -6.40 18.24 8.17
C GLY A 272 -6.05 16.90 7.51
N TRP A 273 -6.99 16.33 6.76
CA TRP A 273 -6.77 15.08 6.03
C TRP A 273 -5.74 15.28 4.91
N GLY A 274 -4.69 14.46 4.88
CA GLY A 274 -3.58 14.56 3.93
C GLY A 274 -2.56 15.67 4.24
N GLU A 275 -2.66 16.34 5.39
CA GLU A 275 -1.83 17.50 5.74
C GLU A 275 -0.54 17.13 6.49
N LEU A 276 -0.28 15.86 6.75
CA LEU A 276 0.89 15.45 7.54
C LEU A 276 2.22 15.90 6.92
N SER A 277 2.35 15.83 5.59
CA SER A 277 3.56 16.25 4.88
C SER A 277 3.83 17.75 5.08
N TYR A 278 2.79 18.57 4.92
CA TYR A 278 2.84 20.01 5.15
C TYR A 278 3.08 20.36 6.62
N ALA A 279 2.34 19.76 7.54
CA ALA A 279 2.48 19.94 8.98
C ALA A 279 3.92 19.62 9.41
N HIS A 280 4.48 18.54 8.88
CA HIS A 280 5.86 18.16 9.12
C HIS A 280 6.84 19.18 8.52
N TYR A 281 6.64 19.67 7.30
CA TYR A 281 7.48 20.69 6.66
C TYR A 281 7.49 22.03 7.41
N ILE A 282 6.32 22.55 7.77
CA ILE A 282 6.16 23.89 8.36
C ILE A 282 6.64 23.96 9.81
N THR A 283 6.72 22.82 10.50
CA THR A 283 7.02 22.73 11.93
C THR A 283 8.50 22.48 12.20
N GLN A 284 9.03 23.18 13.20
CA GLN A 284 10.36 22.92 13.78
C GLN A 284 10.19 22.05 15.02
N TYR A 285 11.10 21.10 15.21
CA TYR A 285 11.08 20.21 16.37
C TYR A 285 12.17 20.60 17.36
N PRO A 286 11.92 20.50 18.67
CA PRO A 286 12.95 20.75 19.69
C PRO A 286 14.05 19.68 19.70
N GLY A 287 13.79 18.51 19.10
CA GLY A 287 14.73 17.40 19.00
C GLY A 287 15.02 17.02 17.55
N LYS A 288 15.45 15.76 17.35
CA LYS A 288 15.73 15.23 16.03
C LYS A 288 14.48 15.29 15.14
N ARG A 289 14.70 15.70 13.89
CA ARG A 289 13.70 15.71 12.84
C ARG A 289 13.83 14.44 11.99
N PHE A 290 12.70 13.83 11.64
CA PHE A 290 12.64 12.78 10.65
C PHE A 290 13.00 13.34 9.26
N CYS A 291 13.97 12.72 8.58
CA CYS A 291 14.64 13.35 7.43
C CYS A 291 13.99 13.07 6.08
N LEU A 292 13.11 12.07 5.98
CA LEU A 292 12.41 11.77 4.73
C LEU A 292 11.08 12.53 4.65
N LEU A 293 10.59 12.75 3.43
CA LEU A 293 9.24 13.27 3.21
C LEU A 293 8.22 12.23 3.70
N VAL A 294 7.30 12.66 4.56
CA VAL A 294 6.34 11.78 5.22
C VAL A 294 4.94 12.07 4.69
N ASP A 295 4.22 11.02 4.27
CA ASP A 295 2.81 11.07 3.90
C ASP A 295 1.89 10.34 4.89
N ASN A 296 2.45 9.59 5.84
CA ASN A 296 1.70 8.86 6.87
C ASN A 296 2.50 8.70 8.17
N ALA A 297 1.84 8.46 9.30
CA ALA A 297 2.52 8.33 10.59
C ALA A 297 3.14 6.93 10.86
N HIS A 298 3.00 5.98 9.92
CA HIS A 298 3.34 4.58 10.10
C HIS A 298 2.74 3.95 11.38
N ASP A 299 1.58 4.46 11.82
CA ASP A 299 0.78 3.96 12.94
C ASP A 299 -0.62 4.56 12.76
N LEU A 300 -1.63 3.70 12.57
CA LEU A 300 -2.98 4.15 12.23
C LEU A 300 -3.59 5.07 13.32
N PRO A 301 -3.58 4.73 14.63
CA PRO A 301 -4.03 5.63 15.68
C PRO A 301 -3.35 7.01 15.67
N LEU A 302 -2.02 7.06 15.57
CA LEU A 302 -1.28 8.32 15.50
C LEU A 302 -1.61 9.11 14.23
N HIS A 303 -1.78 8.42 13.10
CA HIS A 303 -2.13 9.06 11.84
C HIS A 303 -3.53 9.71 11.91
N LEU A 304 -4.53 9.01 12.44
CA LEU A 304 -5.86 9.58 12.66
C LEU A 304 -5.79 10.79 13.61
N ALA A 305 -4.96 10.72 14.66
CA ALA A 305 -4.84 11.79 15.63
C ALA A 305 -4.18 13.05 15.06
N VAL A 306 -3.13 12.91 14.23
CA VAL A 306 -2.44 14.08 13.65
C VAL A 306 -3.26 14.76 12.57
N GLU A 307 -4.01 14.00 11.77
CA GLU A 307 -4.81 14.57 10.68
C GLU A 307 -6.19 15.06 11.13
N LEU A 308 -6.89 14.29 11.96
CA LEU A 308 -8.30 14.54 12.31
C LEU A 308 -8.53 14.87 13.80
N GLY A 309 -7.46 14.85 14.60
CA GLY A 309 -7.49 15.19 16.02
C GLY A 309 -7.76 13.99 16.94
N LEU A 310 -7.39 14.15 18.21
CA LEU A 310 -7.57 13.15 19.27
C LEU A 310 -9.03 12.73 19.47
N PRO A 311 -10.04 13.63 19.49
CA PRO A 311 -11.43 13.21 19.66
C PRO A 311 -11.89 12.22 18.59
N PHE A 312 -11.54 12.48 17.32
CA PHE A 312 -11.89 11.60 16.22
C PHE A 312 -11.15 10.26 16.31
N ALA A 313 -9.83 10.30 16.51
CA ALA A 313 -9.00 9.11 16.63
C ALA A 313 -9.47 8.20 17.78
N LEU A 314 -9.71 8.77 18.96
CA LEU A 314 -10.24 8.05 20.11
C LEU A 314 -11.62 7.46 19.84
N ALA A 315 -12.54 8.21 19.22
CA ALA A 315 -13.87 7.70 18.88
C ALA A 315 -13.79 6.47 17.94
N VAL A 316 -12.95 6.53 16.91
CA VAL A 316 -12.76 5.41 15.96
C VAL A 316 -12.09 4.22 16.65
N CYS A 317 -11.02 4.43 17.41
CA CYS A 317 -10.32 3.37 18.12
C CYS A 317 -11.21 2.71 19.19
N CYS A 318 -11.92 3.51 20.00
CA CYS A 318 -12.86 3.00 21.00
C CYS A 318 -14.02 2.24 20.35
N LEU A 319 -14.57 2.74 19.23
CA LEU A 319 -15.61 2.03 18.48
C LEU A 319 -15.10 0.69 17.96
N ALA A 320 -13.91 0.64 17.37
CA ALA A 320 -13.29 -0.59 16.87
C ALA A 320 -13.08 -1.59 18.02
N LEU A 321 -12.48 -1.16 19.14
CA LEU A 321 -12.27 -2.01 20.32
C LEU A 321 -13.59 -2.48 20.92
N TRP A 322 -14.60 -1.62 20.99
CA TRP A 322 -15.94 -1.98 21.46
C TRP A 322 -16.62 -3.00 20.55
N LEU A 323 -16.51 -2.87 19.22
CA LEU A 323 -17.03 -3.83 18.25
C LEU A 323 -16.33 -5.19 18.37
N VAL A 324 -15.00 -5.20 18.49
CA VAL A 324 -14.21 -6.41 18.75
C VAL A 324 -14.66 -7.05 20.06
N TRP A 325 -14.81 -6.25 21.12
CA TRP A 325 -15.24 -6.73 22.42
C TRP A 325 -16.63 -7.37 22.38
N ARG A 326 -17.58 -6.70 21.71
CA ARG A 326 -18.95 -7.18 21.54
C ARG A 326 -19.01 -8.46 20.71
N ALA A 327 -18.15 -8.58 19.71
CA ALA A 327 -18.09 -9.76 18.85
C ALA A 327 -17.41 -10.97 19.51
N ARG A 328 -16.68 -10.76 20.62
CA ARG A 328 -16.05 -11.81 21.44
C ARG A 328 -15.25 -12.84 20.63
N PRO A 329 -14.27 -12.42 19.79
CA PRO A 329 -13.50 -13.34 18.95
C PRO A 329 -12.81 -14.45 19.75
N TRP A 330 -12.42 -14.21 21.00
CA TRP A 330 -11.83 -15.22 21.90
C TRP A 330 -12.78 -16.38 22.27
N ARG A 331 -14.07 -16.28 21.97
CA ARG A 331 -15.05 -17.37 22.13
C ARG A 331 -15.56 -17.90 20.79
N GLU A 332 -15.00 -17.42 19.67
CA GLU A 332 -15.45 -17.79 18.34
C GLU A 332 -15.16 -19.26 18.05
N THR A 333 -16.15 -19.94 17.47
CA THR A 333 -16.04 -21.36 17.07
C THR A 333 -16.44 -21.58 15.62
N ASP A 334 -17.07 -20.60 14.97
CA ASP A 334 -17.41 -20.71 13.55
C ASP A 334 -16.16 -20.53 12.68
N PRO A 335 -15.79 -21.54 11.86
CA PRO A 335 -14.57 -21.47 11.07
C PRO A 335 -14.53 -20.28 10.11
N ALA A 336 -15.65 -19.88 9.51
CA ALA A 336 -15.69 -18.76 8.57
C ALA A 336 -15.32 -17.43 9.28
N ARG A 337 -15.84 -17.24 10.50
CA ARG A 337 -15.51 -16.07 11.33
C ARG A 337 -14.09 -16.13 11.89
N GLN A 338 -13.57 -17.32 12.23
CA GLN A 338 -12.17 -17.48 12.63
C GLN A 338 -11.20 -17.09 11.51
N LEU A 339 -11.48 -17.50 10.26
CA LEU A 339 -10.71 -17.05 9.09
C LEU A 339 -10.67 -15.52 9.04
N ALA A 340 -11.84 -14.88 9.09
CA ALA A 340 -11.98 -13.44 9.00
C ALA A 340 -11.26 -12.70 10.14
N TRP A 341 -11.42 -13.16 11.38
CA TRP A 341 -10.74 -12.57 12.53
C TRP A 341 -9.22 -12.70 12.44
N GLY A 342 -8.69 -13.83 11.96
CA GLY A 342 -7.25 -13.96 11.79
C GLY A 342 -6.69 -13.07 10.68
N LEU A 343 -7.40 -12.89 9.56
CA LEU A 343 -7.02 -11.93 8.52
C LEU A 343 -7.03 -10.49 9.06
N LEU A 344 -8.08 -10.09 9.79
CA LEU A 344 -8.16 -8.75 10.39
C LEU A 344 -7.12 -8.55 11.50
N ALA A 345 -6.76 -9.58 12.26
CA ALA A 345 -5.72 -9.49 13.27
C ALA A 345 -4.35 -9.26 12.62
N ILE A 346 -4.02 -9.99 11.55
CA ILE A 346 -2.77 -9.82 10.80
C ILE A 346 -2.70 -8.40 10.20
N VAL A 347 -3.74 -7.97 9.47
CA VAL A 347 -3.81 -6.60 8.91
C VAL A 347 -3.81 -5.53 10.00
N GLY A 348 -4.46 -5.80 11.14
CA GLY A 348 -4.50 -4.92 12.30
C GLY A 348 -3.12 -4.73 12.93
N VAL A 349 -2.36 -5.81 13.12
CA VAL A 349 -0.97 -5.76 13.61
C VAL A 349 -0.09 -4.95 12.64
N HIS A 350 -0.22 -5.17 11.33
CA HIS A 350 0.49 -4.36 10.34
C HIS A 350 0.08 -2.88 10.40
N SER A 351 -1.20 -2.57 10.64
CA SER A 351 -1.72 -1.20 10.75
C SER A 351 -1.25 -0.44 12.00
N LEU A 352 -0.70 -1.13 13.01
CA LEU A 352 -0.05 -0.50 14.17
C LEU A 352 1.41 -0.12 13.89
N LEU A 353 1.97 -0.58 12.78
CA LEU A 353 3.37 -0.39 12.44
C LEU A 353 3.56 0.30 11.09
N GLU A 354 2.55 0.27 10.22
CA GLU A 354 2.48 0.90 8.90
C GLU A 354 1.02 1.14 8.49
N PHE A 355 0.78 1.41 7.21
CA PHE A 355 -0.48 1.87 6.64
C PHE A 355 -0.98 0.94 5.51
N PRO A 356 -1.10 -0.39 5.73
CA PRO A 356 -1.52 -1.34 4.69
C PRO A 356 -2.90 -1.02 4.11
N LEU A 357 -3.77 -0.40 4.89
CA LEU A 357 -5.13 -0.05 4.47
C LEU A 357 -5.19 1.10 3.44
N TRP A 358 -4.06 1.72 3.07
CA TRP A 358 -3.96 2.63 1.92
C TRP A 358 -3.76 1.89 0.59
N TYR A 359 -3.57 0.58 0.64
CA TYR A 359 -3.33 -0.26 -0.51
C TYR A 359 -4.56 -1.14 -0.81
N GLY A 360 -5.01 -1.08 -2.06
CA GLY A 360 -6.20 -1.80 -2.53
C GLY A 360 -6.25 -3.31 -2.19
N PRO A 361 -5.14 -4.08 -2.27
CA PRO A 361 -5.16 -5.50 -1.92
C PRO A 361 -5.60 -5.76 -0.48
N PHE A 362 -5.09 -4.98 0.48
CA PHE A 362 -5.44 -5.12 1.89
C PHE A 362 -6.84 -4.58 2.20
N GLN A 363 -7.28 -3.52 1.52
CA GLN A 363 -8.66 -3.03 1.60
C GLN A 363 -9.65 -4.13 1.16
N LEU A 364 -9.38 -4.82 0.06
CA LEU A 364 -10.22 -5.92 -0.43
C LEU A 364 -10.33 -7.04 0.60
N VAL A 365 -9.22 -7.47 1.19
CA VAL A 365 -9.22 -8.56 2.19
C VAL A 365 -9.91 -8.13 3.48
N ALA A 366 -9.68 -6.90 3.94
CA ALA A 366 -10.35 -6.35 5.10
C ALA A 366 -11.88 -6.29 4.89
N VAL A 367 -12.35 -5.81 3.73
CA VAL A 367 -13.77 -5.77 3.38
C VAL A 367 -14.35 -7.19 3.28
N CYS A 368 -13.64 -8.14 2.65
CA CYS A 368 -14.05 -9.54 2.63
C CYS A 368 -14.21 -10.13 4.03
N ALA A 369 -13.24 -9.88 4.91
CA ALA A 369 -13.26 -10.36 6.29
C ALA A 369 -14.40 -9.72 7.09
N LEU A 370 -14.60 -8.41 6.98
CA LEU A 370 -15.73 -7.70 7.61
C LEU A 370 -17.07 -8.21 7.11
N ALA A 371 -17.19 -8.52 5.81
CA ALA A 371 -18.39 -9.11 5.23
C ALA A 371 -18.69 -10.47 5.88
N LEU A 372 -17.70 -11.37 6.02
CA LEU A 372 -17.83 -12.65 6.73
C LEU A 372 -18.23 -12.47 8.21
N LEU A 373 -17.76 -11.42 8.87
CA LEU A 373 -18.12 -11.13 10.26
C LEU A 373 -19.52 -10.56 10.44
N CYS A 374 -20.16 -10.03 9.40
CA CYS A 374 -21.48 -9.43 9.48
C CYS A 374 -22.60 -10.48 9.32
N PRO A 375 -23.28 -10.92 10.40
CA PRO A 375 -24.25 -12.02 10.30
C PRO A 375 -25.47 -11.66 9.44
N ARG A 376 -25.82 -10.37 9.38
CA ARG A 376 -26.95 -9.87 8.59
C ARG A 376 -26.72 -10.06 7.09
N CYS A 377 -25.48 -9.93 6.61
CA CYS A 377 -25.13 -10.12 5.20
C CYS A 377 -25.43 -11.54 4.70
N TRP A 378 -25.41 -12.53 5.60
CA TRP A 378 -25.59 -13.94 5.23
C TRP A 378 -26.93 -14.53 5.66
N ARG A 379 -27.62 -13.93 6.64
CA ARG A 379 -28.86 -14.47 7.20
C ARG A 379 -30.13 -13.93 6.54
N THR A 380 -30.05 -12.96 5.64
CA THR A 380 -31.21 -12.45 4.91
C THR A 380 -31.74 -13.51 3.95
N PRO A 381 -32.94 -14.09 4.21
CA PRO A 381 -33.51 -15.06 3.30
C PRO A 381 -33.80 -14.37 1.96
N ALA A 382 -33.52 -15.07 0.86
CA ALA A 382 -33.93 -14.63 -0.46
C ALA A 382 -35.47 -14.67 -0.55
N ARG A 383 -36.13 -13.61 -0.04
CA ARG A 383 -37.57 -13.41 -0.23
C ARG A 383 -37.80 -13.10 -1.70
N GLY A 384 -38.58 -13.94 -2.39
CA GLY A 384 -38.82 -13.82 -3.82
C GLY A 384 -39.22 -12.41 -4.27
N ALA A 385 -40.07 -11.74 -3.49
CA ALA A 385 -40.55 -10.38 -3.77
C ALA A 385 -39.46 -9.29 -3.75
N LEU A 386 -38.43 -9.42 -2.90
CA LEU A 386 -37.34 -8.44 -2.80
C LEU A 386 -36.16 -8.77 -3.72
N ARG A 387 -36.18 -9.92 -4.38
CA ARG A 387 -35.04 -10.40 -5.17
C ARG A 387 -34.77 -9.53 -6.40
N VAL A 388 -35.79 -9.23 -7.19
CA VAL A 388 -35.66 -8.37 -8.37
C VAL A 388 -35.17 -6.96 -8.02
N PRO A 389 -35.78 -6.23 -7.07
CA PRO A 389 -35.30 -4.87 -6.75
C PRO A 389 -33.89 -4.87 -6.17
N LEU A 390 -33.49 -5.88 -5.38
CA LEU A 390 -32.11 -6.00 -4.89
C LEU A 390 -31.11 -6.26 -6.01
N LEU A 391 -31.47 -7.06 -7.02
CA LEU A 391 -30.61 -7.30 -8.19
C LEU A 391 -30.52 -6.05 -9.08
N CYS A 392 -31.60 -5.31 -9.26
CA CYS A 392 -31.58 -4.03 -9.97
C CYS A 392 -30.70 -3.00 -9.24
N ALA A 393 -30.84 -2.88 -7.91
CA ALA A 393 -30.00 -2.00 -7.10
C ALA A 393 -28.52 -2.42 -7.16
N ALA A 394 -28.23 -3.73 -7.09
CA ALA A 394 -26.88 -4.25 -7.26
C ALA A 394 -26.33 -3.97 -8.67
N GLY A 395 -27.15 -4.09 -9.71
CA GLY A 395 -26.78 -3.75 -11.09
C GLY A 395 -26.51 -2.26 -11.30
N LEU A 396 -27.29 -1.38 -10.67
CA LEU A 396 -27.05 0.06 -10.69
C LEU A 396 -25.75 0.41 -9.95
N ALA A 397 -25.56 -0.13 -8.73
CA ALA A 397 -24.34 0.06 -7.96
C ALA A 397 -23.10 -0.44 -8.72
N ALA A 398 -23.22 -1.58 -9.40
CA ALA A 398 -22.21 -2.13 -10.30
C ALA A 398 -21.88 -1.16 -11.44
N GLY A 399 -22.90 -0.64 -12.13
CA GLY A 399 -22.73 0.32 -13.21
C GLY A 399 -22.03 1.60 -12.76
N LEU A 400 -22.44 2.16 -11.61
CA LEU A 400 -21.82 3.35 -11.02
C LEU A 400 -20.36 3.09 -10.60
N TRP A 401 -20.08 1.93 -10.01
CA TRP A 401 -18.72 1.54 -9.61
C TRP A 401 -17.78 1.44 -10.82
N LEU A 402 -18.21 0.71 -11.86
CA LEU A 402 -17.43 0.57 -13.10
C LEU A 402 -17.27 1.90 -13.83
N ALA A 403 -18.33 2.72 -13.90
CA ALA A 403 -18.24 4.06 -14.47
C ALA A 403 -17.26 4.94 -13.69
N GLY A 404 -17.28 4.90 -12.35
CA GLY A 404 -16.33 5.61 -11.50
C GLY A 404 -14.88 5.21 -11.78
N ILE A 405 -14.58 3.91 -11.82
CA ILE A 405 -13.24 3.42 -12.17
C ILE A 405 -12.85 3.85 -13.59
N ALA A 406 -13.74 3.74 -14.57
CA ALA A 406 -13.46 4.16 -15.94
C ALA A 406 -13.18 5.66 -16.05
N LEU A 407 -13.90 6.50 -15.30
CA LEU A 407 -13.66 7.94 -15.22
C LEU A 407 -12.30 8.25 -14.58
N LEU A 408 -11.93 7.56 -13.49
CA LEU A 408 -10.62 7.70 -12.85
C LEU A 408 -9.48 7.24 -13.76
N VAL A 409 -9.61 6.09 -14.42
CA VAL A 409 -8.62 5.58 -15.39
C VAL A 409 -8.44 6.55 -16.55
N ARG A 410 -9.54 7.07 -17.09
CA ARG A 410 -9.50 8.07 -18.16
C ARG A 410 -8.77 9.33 -17.71
N ASP A 411 -9.03 9.80 -16.50
CA ASP A 411 -8.43 11.03 -15.99
C ASP A 411 -6.95 10.86 -15.63
N TYR A 412 -6.61 9.73 -15.02
CA TYR A 412 -5.24 9.34 -14.74
C TYR A 412 -4.41 9.23 -16.02
N HIS A 413 -4.96 8.58 -17.05
CA HIS A 413 -4.32 8.43 -18.36
C HIS A 413 -4.00 9.77 -19.01
N ARG A 414 -4.87 10.78 -18.82
CA ARG A 414 -4.62 12.15 -19.33
C ARG A 414 -3.47 12.81 -18.57
N VAL A 415 -3.51 12.78 -17.24
CA VAL A 415 -2.47 13.42 -16.42
C VAL A 415 -1.12 12.74 -16.58
N SER A 416 -1.09 11.41 -16.77
CA SER A 416 0.17 10.69 -16.99
C SER A 416 0.92 11.14 -18.23
N GLN A 417 0.23 11.67 -19.26
CA GLN A 417 0.88 12.21 -20.47
C GLN A 417 1.90 13.31 -20.17
N LEU A 418 1.71 14.07 -19.08
CA LEU A 418 2.64 15.13 -18.67
C LEU A 418 3.97 14.58 -18.14
N TYR A 419 3.97 13.33 -17.68
CA TYR A 419 5.14 12.65 -17.10
C TYR A 419 5.85 11.74 -18.11
N LEU A 420 5.30 11.63 -19.33
CA LEU A 420 5.89 10.88 -20.44
C LEU A 420 6.73 11.79 -21.33
N THR A 421 7.77 11.21 -21.93
CA THR A 421 8.50 11.84 -23.03
C THR A 421 7.59 11.99 -24.25
N VAL A 422 7.88 12.96 -25.13
CA VAL A 422 6.99 13.32 -26.25
C VAL A 422 6.69 12.13 -27.17
N ASP A 423 7.66 11.25 -27.39
CA ASP A 423 7.55 10.03 -28.19
C ASP A 423 6.64 8.96 -27.55
N GLN A 424 6.60 8.90 -26.22
CA GLN A 424 5.77 7.97 -25.44
C GLN A 424 4.33 8.46 -25.26
N ARG A 425 4.05 9.74 -25.52
CA ARG A 425 2.70 10.30 -25.42
C ARG A 425 1.79 9.77 -26.52
N ASP A 426 0.52 9.64 -26.16
CA ASP A 426 -0.57 9.43 -27.10
C ASP A 426 -0.56 10.55 -28.17
N PRO A 427 -0.82 10.24 -29.45
CA PRO A 427 -0.77 11.24 -30.52
C PRO A 427 -1.59 12.50 -30.24
N ALA A 428 -2.74 12.36 -29.57
CA ALA A 428 -3.63 13.48 -29.22
C ALA A 428 -3.04 14.46 -28.19
N PHE A 429 -1.97 14.07 -27.48
CA PHE A 429 -1.34 14.81 -26.40
C PHE A 429 0.12 15.18 -26.68
N ARG A 430 0.63 14.97 -27.90
CA ARG A 430 2.01 15.33 -28.25
C ARG A 430 2.23 16.84 -28.29
N ASP A 431 1.23 17.56 -28.79
CA ASP A 431 1.24 19.02 -28.89
C ASP A 431 0.31 19.66 -27.86
N ASP A 432 0.74 20.77 -27.26
CA ASP A 432 -0.02 21.55 -26.27
C ASP A 432 -0.57 20.68 -25.11
N THR A 433 0.24 19.71 -24.67
CA THR A 433 -0.13 18.70 -23.67
C THR A 433 -0.70 19.32 -22.41
N ALA A 434 -0.01 20.33 -21.85
CA ALA A 434 -0.37 21.01 -20.62
C ALA A 434 -1.80 21.57 -20.66
N ARG A 435 -2.14 22.31 -21.71
CA ARG A 435 -3.47 22.89 -21.87
C ARG A 435 -4.54 21.83 -22.06
N ARG A 436 -4.30 20.86 -22.96
CA ARG A 436 -5.26 19.78 -23.25
C ARG A 436 -5.60 18.94 -22.02
N VAL A 437 -4.59 18.64 -21.20
CA VAL A 437 -4.79 17.93 -19.94
C VAL A 437 -5.53 18.82 -18.95
N ALA A 438 -5.12 20.09 -18.78
CA ALA A 438 -5.77 21.01 -17.85
C ALA A 438 -7.27 21.23 -18.14
N ASP A 439 -7.65 21.37 -19.40
CA ASP A 439 -9.05 21.58 -19.81
C ASP A 439 -9.93 20.36 -19.56
N SER A 440 -9.34 19.18 -19.36
CA SER A 440 -10.05 17.91 -19.33
C SER A 440 -9.90 17.11 -18.03
N THR A 441 -9.06 17.58 -17.10
CA THR A 441 -8.76 16.90 -15.83
C THR A 441 -9.65 17.35 -14.66
N VAL A 442 -10.15 16.37 -13.90
CA VAL A 442 -11.10 16.63 -12.79
C VAL A 442 -10.61 16.07 -11.45
N PHE A 443 -10.18 14.81 -11.41
CA PHE A 443 -9.83 14.07 -10.19
C PHE A 443 -8.36 14.23 -9.81
N PHE A 444 -7.45 14.33 -10.79
CA PHE A 444 -5.99 14.38 -10.55
C PHE A 444 -5.41 15.79 -10.68
N ARG A 445 -6.13 16.80 -10.18
CA ARG A 445 -5.75 18.21 -10.30
C ARG A 445 -4.43 18.54 -9.62
N ASP A 446 -4.18 18.04 -8.41
CA ASP A 446 -2.92 18.34 -7.71
C ASP A 446 -1.71 17.74 -8.45
N THR A 447 -1.89 16.56 -9.04
CA THR A 447 -0.87 15.92 -9.88
C THR A 447 -0.60 16.70 -11.16
N LEU A 448 -1.66 17.19 -11.83
CA LEU A 448 -1.54 18.12 -12.94
C LEU A 448 -0.81 19.41 -12.53
N ASP A 449 -1.27 20.05 -11.47
CA ASP A 449 -0.75 21.32 -10.96
C ASP A 449 0.74 21.18 -10.60
N PHE A 450 1.13 20.06 -10.00
CA PHE A 450 2.53 19.74 -9.71
C PHE A 450 3.38 19.62 -10.98
N ALA A 451 2.91 18.89 -12.00
CA ALA A 451 3.59 18.80 -13.28
C ALA A 451 3.75 20.17 -13.94
N LEU A 452 2.73 21.03 -13.87
CA LEU A 452 2.80 22.39 -14.41
C LEU A 452 3.81 23.23 -13.64
N LEU A 453 3.73 23.27 -12.30
CA LEU A 453 4.61 24.08 -11.46
C LEU A 453 6.08 23.77 -11.73
N THR A 454 6.43 22.49 -11.84
CA THR A 454 7.83 22.05 -12.02
C THR A 454 8.42 22.39 -13.39
N THR A 455 7.62 22.92 -14.34
CA THR A 455 8.07 23.42 -15.64
C THR A 455 8.03 24.95 -15.75
N LEU A 456 7.41 25.64 -14.79
CA LEU A 456 7.27 27.09 -14.80
C LEU A 456 8.50 27.76 -14.17
N GLN A 457 9.12 28.68 -14.90
CA GLN A 457 10.11 29.60 -14.33
C GLN A 457 9.40 30.85 -13.79
N PRO A 458 9.62 31.24 -12.51
CA PRO A 458 9.06 32.46 -11.95
C PRO A 458 9.64 33.72 -12.63
N THR A 459 8.77 34.51 -13.22
CA THR A 459 9.04 35.81 -13.84
C THR A 459 8.20 36.88 -13.15
N ARG A 460 8.52 38.16 -13.33
CA ARG A 460 7.71 39.26 -12.75
C ARG A 460 6.24 39.21 -13.20
N TYR A 461 5.98 38.71 -14.42
CA TYR A 461 4.64 38.66 -15.00
C TYR A 461 3.78 37.50 -14.46
N ASN A 462 4.40 36.34 -14.15
CA ASN A 462 3.66 35.16 -13.70
C ASN A 462 3.82 34.87 -12.19
N ALA A 463 4.59 35.68 -11.45
CA ALA A 463 4.92 35.45 -10.05
C ALA A 463 3.68 35.23 -9.17
N ALA A 464 2.63 36.04 -9.32
CA ALA A 464 1.39 35.89 -8.56
C ALA A 464 0.72 34.52 -8.78
N ARG A 465 0.71 34.04 -10.03
CA ARG A 465 0.13 32.73 -10.37
C ARG A 465 0.98 31.58 -9.83
N VAL A 466 2.31 31.70 -9.97
CA VAL A 466 3.25 30.68 -9.48
C VAL A 466 3.20 30.60 -7.96
N HIS A 467 3.18 31.74 -7.27
CA HIS A 467 3.04 31.83 -5.82
C HIS A 467 1.76 31.13 -5.36
N ALA A 468 0.60 31.53 -5.88
CA ALA A 468 -0.67 30.91 -5.53
C ALA A 468 -0.72 29.39 -5.79
N LEU A 469 -0.07 28.93 -6.86
CA LEU A 469 0.03 27.50 -7.20
C LEU A 469 0.97 26.76 -6.24
N ALA A 470 2.16 27.30 -5.99
CA ALA A 470 3.15 26.71 -5.10
C ALA A 470 2.66 26.68 -3.64
N SER A 471 1.98 27.73 -3.17
CA SER A 471 1.37 27.76 -1.84
C SER A 471 0.35 26.64 -1.66
N ARG A 472 -0.49 26.34 -2.67
CA ARG A 472 -1.41 25.20 -2.62
C ARG A 472 -0.66 23.87 -2.65
N LEU A 473 0.33 23.74 -3.53
CA LEU A 473 1.07 22.49 -3.69
C LEU A 473 1.97 22.15 -2.50
N LEU A 474 2.32 23.10 -1.64
CA LEU A 474 2.95 22.79 -0.35
C LEU A 474 2.10 21.83 0.50
N HIS A 475 0.77 21.92 0.41
CA HIS A 475 -0.16 21.03 1.10
C HIS A 475 -0.24 19.63 0.45
N TYR A 476 0.09 19.52 -0.83
CA TYR A 476 0.09 18.26 -1.56
C TYR A 476 1.44 17.50 -1.50
N SER A 477 2.54 18.22 -1.71
CA SER A 477 3.90 17.68 -1.68
C SER A 477 4.89 18.83 -1.42
N PRO A 478 5.34 19.07 -0.18
CA PRO A 478 6.31 20.11 0.15
C PRO A 478 7.74 19.66 -0.25
N GLU A 479 7.93 19.42 -1.54
CA GLU A 479 9.21 19.02 -2.12
C GLU A 479 10.07 20.25 -2.47
N PRO A 480 11.40 20.08 -2.57
CA PRO A 480 12.33 21.15 -2.94
C PRO A 480 11.84 22.01 -4.12
N ARG A 481 11.41 21.40 -5.24
CA ARG A 481 10.94 22.15 -6.42
C ARG A 481 9.73 23.05 -6.14
N VAL A 482 8.82 22.63 -5.26
CA VAL A 482 7.64 23.42 -4.88
C VAL A 482 8.08 24.59 -3.99
N ILE A 483 8.95 24.30 -3.02
CA ILE A 483 9.48 25.28 -2.07
C ILE A 483 10.32 26.35 -2.78
N GLU A 484 11.19 25.94 -3.70
CA GLU A 484 11.99 26.82 -4.54
C GLU A 484 11.10 27.77 -5.34
N ALA A 485 10.08 27.25 -6.02
CA ALA A 485 9.14 28.06 -6.79
C ALA A 485 8.35 29.04 -5.91
N LEU A 486 7.98 28.63 -4.69
CA LEU A 486 7.33 29.49 -3.72
C LEU A 486 8.24 30.64 -3.29
N ILE A 487 9.49 30.35 -2.89
CA ILE A 487 10.43 31.39 -2.46
C ILE A 487 10.72 32.36 -3.60
N ASP A 488 11.03 31.84 -4.80
CA ASP A 488 11.33 32.65 -5.97
C ASP A 488 10.17 33.59 -6.35
N SER A 489 8.94 33.09 -6.29
CA SER A 489 7.76 33.89 -6.62
C SER A 489 7.43 34.89 -5.52
N ALA A 490 7.55 34.53 -4.24
CA ALA A 490 7.38 35.43 -3.11
C ALA A 490 8.35 36.62 -3.13
N THR A 491 9.65 36.38 -3.37
CA THR A 491 10.65 37.46 -3.51
C THR A 491 10.30 38.41 -4.66
N ARG A 492 9.83 37.89 -5.80
CA ARG A 492 9.44 38.74 -6.95
C ARG A 492 8.19 39.58 -6.70
N LEU A 493 7.33 39.15 -5.77
CA LEU A 493 6.14 39.88 -5.33
C LEU A 493 6.44 40.86 -4.19
N GLY A 494 7.68 40.91 -3.69
CA GLY A 494 8.05 41.72 -2.52
C GLY A 494 7.53 41.17 -1.19
N LEU A 495 7.18 39.88 -1.13
CA LEU A 495 6.73 39.19 0.08
C LEU A 495 7.93 38.68 0.90
N GLU A 496 8.83 39.59 1.28
CA GLU A 496 10.13 39.24 1.86
C GLU A 496 10.01 38.40 3.14
N GLY A 497 9.03 38.72 4.01
CA GLY A 497 8.82 37.95 5.24
C GLY A 497 8.44 36.48 5.00
N GLU A 498 7.65 36.20 3.96
CA GLU A 498 7.26 34.85 3.56
C GLU A 498 8.44 34.12 2.88
N ALA A 499 9.13 34.80 1.97
CA ALA A 499 10.31 34.27 1.31
C ALA A 499 11.40 33.88 2.33
N ASP A 500 11.68 34.75 3.30
CA ASP A 500 12.63 34.50 4.38
C ASP A 500 12.22 33.33 5.27
N PHE A 501 10.93 33.25 5.60
CA PHE A 501 10.39 32.15 6.38
C PHE A 501 10.62 30.81 5.66
N HIS A 502 10.19 30.70 4.41
CA HIS A 502 10.34 29.46 3.63
C HIS A 502 11.80 29.14 3.30
N THR A 503 12.66 30.16 3.13
CA THR A 503 14.11 29.98 2.94
C THR A 503 14.75 29.30 4.16
N ARG A 504 14.43 29.78 5.37
CA ARG A 504 14.90 29.14 6.62
C ARG A 504 14.39 27.71 6.74
N ARG A 505 13.10 27.49 6.46
CA ARG A 505 12.50 26.14 6.47
C ARG A 505 13.19 25.21 5.48
N TYR A 506 13.40 25.68 4.25
CA TYR A 506 14.02 24.88 3.19
C TYR A 506 15.43 24.44 3.58
N ARG A 507 16.25 25.36 4.10
CA ARG A 507 17.58 25.05 4.62
C ARG A 507 17.57 24.01 5.74
N ASP A 508 16.63 24.13 6.67
CA ASP A 508 16.56 23.24 7.83
C ASP A 508 16.02 21.84 7.46
N VAL A 509 15.10 21.75 6.50
CA VAL A 509 14.44 20.49 6.10
C VAL A 509 15.22 19.75 5.02
N TYR A 510 15.78 20.46 4.04
CA TYR A 510 16.47 19.92 2.87
C TYR A 510 17.82 20.61 2.66
N PRO A 511 18.78 20.45 3.59
CA PRO A 511 20.02 21.23 3.59
C PRO A 511 20.87 21.02 2.33
N GLN A 512 20.89 19.79 1.79
CA GLN A 512 21.65 19.44 0.59
C GLN A 512 21.04 20.09 -0.66
N GLU A 513 19.73 19.96 -0.83
CA GLU A 513 19.00 20.52 -1.96
C GLU A 513 19.02 22.06 -1.90
N TYR A 514 18.88 22.63 -0.71
CA TYR A 514 19.04 24.06 -0.49
C TYR A 514 20.41 24.58 -0.92
N ALA A 515 21.49 23.88 -0.55
CA ALA A 515 22.85 24.24 -0.97
C ALA A 515 23.01 24.17 -2.50
N ASN A 516 22.46 23.13 -3.12
CA ASN A 516 22.46 22.97 -4.58
C ASN A 516 21.65 24.06 -5.28
N TRP A 517 20.52 24.48 -4.71
CA TRP A 517 19.68 25.54 -5.23
C TRP A 517 20.37 26.91 -5.13
N LEU A 518 21.03 27.20 -4.01
CA LEU A 518 21.85 28.41 -3.85
C LEU A 518 22.99 28.48 -4.88
N ALA A 519 23.69 27.37 -5.12
CA ALA A 519 24.81 27.32 -6.06
C ALA A 519 24.39 27.61 -7.52
N LYS A 520 23.12 27.36 -7.86
CA LYS A 520 22.57 27.63 -9.20
C LYS A 520 22.08 29.07 -9.36
N ARG A 521 21.93 29.82 -8.28
CA ARG A 521 21.48 31.20 -8.32
C ARG A 521 22.65 32.13 -8.67
N PRO A 522 22.44 33.16 -9.51
CA PRO A 522 23.45 34.20 -9.70
C PRO A 522 23.75 34.82 -8.33
N ALA A 523 25.02 35.00 -8.00
CA ALA A 523 25.40 35.72 -6.79
C ALA A 523 24.67 37.08 -6.76
N PRO A 524 24.14 37.53 -5.61
CA PRO A 524 23.60 38.87 -5.51
C PRO A 524 24.67 39.82 -6.01
N ALA A 525 24.32 40.68 -6.97
CA ALA A 525 25.24 41.69 -7.50
C ALA A 525 25.78 42.44 -6.29
N ALA A 526 27.05 42.17 -5.95
CA ALA A 526 27.76 42.95 -4.96
C ALA A 526 27.56 44.40 -5.40
N ALA A 527 27.06 45.23 -4.47
CA ALA A 527 26.94 46.66 -4.69
C ALA A 527 28.24 47.12 -5.36
N VAL A 528 28.13 47.55 -6.61
CA VAL A 528 29.25 48.10 -7.37
C VAL A 528 29.76 49.27 -6.55
N ALA A 529 30.84 49.03 -5.81
CA ALA A 529 31.64 50.10 -5.26
C ALA A 529 32.15 50.85 -6.49
N ALA A 530 31.65 52.08 -6.65
CA ALA A 530 32.23 53.04 -7.56
C ALA A 530 33.73 53.16 -7.25
N GLY A 531 34.57 52.89 -8.23
CA GLY A 531 36.02 52.90 -8.05
C GLY A 531 36.75 52.43 -9.31
N ASP A 532 36.81 53.34 -10.27
CA ASP A 532 37.84 53.52 -11.30
C ASP A 532 38.27 52.33 -12.18
N GLU A 533 37.85 52.42 -13.44
CA GLU A 533 38.50 51.82 -14.60
C GLU A 533 39.91 52.40 -14.81
N PRO A 534 40.83 51.65 -15.45
CA PRO A 534 40.92 51.80 -16.91
C PRO A 534 41.20 50.50 -17.69
N PHE A 535 40.41 50.33 -18.74
CA PHE A 535 40.80 49.98 -20.12
C PHE A 535 41.90 48.92 -20.36
N ARG A 536 41.50 47.75 -20.88
CA ARG A 536 42.26 47.06 -21.96
C ARG A 536 41.38 46.12 -22.77
N THR A 537 41.36 46.38 -24.07
CA THR A 537 40.79 45.60 -25.17
C THR A 537 41.54 44.28 -25.41
N THR A 538 40.82 43.19 -25.69
CA THR A 538 41.06 42.30 -26.86
C THR A 538 39.91 41.30 -27.09
N SER A 539 39.72 41.03 -28.38
CA SER A 539 38.72 40.24 -29.12
C SER A 539 38.61 38.74 -28.80
N GLY A 540 37.40 38.17 -29.00
CA GLY A 540 37.11 36.72 -28.98
C GLY A 540 37.62 35.92 -30.21
N PRO A 541 37.14 34.69 -30.51
CA PRO A 541 35.72 34.32 -30.49
C PRO A 541 35.33 32.95 -29.87
N SER A 542 34.01 32.85 -29.71
CA SER A 542 33.08 31.76 -29.36
C SER A 542 33.39 30.31 -29.78
N ARG A 543 32.97 29.36 -28.93
CA ARG A 543 32.28 28.12 -29.34
C ARG A 543 31.25 27.66 -28.29
N THR A 544 30.04 27.45 -28.78
CA THR A 544 28.81 27.00 -28.13
C THR A 544 28.81 25.48 -27.89
N ALA A 545 28.36 25.05 -26.70
CA ALA A 545 27.85 23.69 -26.47
C ALA A 545 26.62 23.78 -25.56
N THR A 546 25.45 23.58 -26.15
CA THR A 546 24.16 23.37 -25.47
C THR A 546 24.08 21.92 -25.01
N GLU A 547 24.16 21.68 -23.71
CA GLU A 547 23.73 20.41 -23.10
C GLU A 547 22.19 20.42 -22.89
N PRO A 548 21.50 19.30 -23.14
CA PRO A 548 20.08 19.17 -22.80
C PRO A 548 19.90 18.97 -21.28
N PRO A 549 18.77 19.39 -20.69
CA PRO A 549 18.49 19.16 -19.27
C PRO A 549 18.29 17.65 -18.99
N PRO A 550 18.65 17.17 -17.79
CA PRO A 550 18.53 15.76 -17.44
C PRO A 550 17.06 15.32 -17.34
N ALA A 551 16.80 14.10 -17.82
CA ALA A 551 15.51 13.43 -17.79
C ALA A 551 14.95 13.33 -16.36
N LEU A 552 13.63 13.53 -16.25
CA LEU A 552 12.85 13.31 -15.03
C LEU A 552 12.99 11.84 -14.60
N GLY A 553 13.73 11.60 -13.52
CA GLY A 553 13.74 10.29 -12.87
C GLY A 553 12.40 9.99 -12.18
N PRO A 554 11.98 8.72 -12.10
CA PRO A 554 10.73 8.35 -11.47
C PRO A 554 10.80 8.60 -9.96
N VAL A 555 9.90 9.45 -9.45
CA VAL A 555 9.68 9.63 -8.01
C VAL A 555 8.83 8.47 -7.52
N HIS A 556 9.45 7.52 -6.83
CA HIS A 556 8.74 6.44 -6.15
C HIS A 556 8.09 6.99 -4.88
N ARG A 557 6.80 7.34 -4.96
CA ARG A 557 5.92 7.33 -3.77
C ARG A 557 5.59 5.87 -3.43
N PRO A 558 5.82 5.40 -2.19
CA PRO A 558 5.31 4.11 -1.74
C PRO A 558 3.78 4.03 -1.84
#